data_AF-A0A6V8PXM8-F1
#
_entry.id   AF-A0A6V8PXM8-F1
#
_cell.length_a   1.000
_cell.length_b   1.000
_cell.length_c   1.000
_cell.angle_alpha   90.00
_cell.angle_beta   90.00
_cell.angle_gamma   90.00
#
_symmetry.space_group_name_H-M   'P 1'
#
loop_
_entity.id
_entity.type
_entity.pdbx_description
1 polymer ?
#
loop_
_entity_poly.entity_id
_entity_poly.type
_entity_poly.pdbx_seq_one_letter_code
_entity_poly.pdbx_strand_id
1 'polypeptide(L)' 'MKPKFNGYDYGWWGVVAFSVLFFGLFVLSFLAPRRKVEWRSFGAFTAFIVALFSEMFGFPLTIYPKMP' A
#
# COMPACT_ATOMS: atom_id res chain seq x y z
N MET A 1 28.45 21.72 -9.80
CA MET A 1 27.81 20.49 -9.28
C MET A 1 26.40 20.84 -8.85
N LYS A 2 25.36 20.32 -9.50
CA LYS A 2 23.97 20.54 -9.07
C LYS A 2 23.67 19.57 -7.92
N PRO A 3 23.18 20.03 -6.75
CA PRO A 3 22.80 19.12 -5.68
C PRO A 3 21.63 18.27 -6.20
N LYS A 4 21.87 16.96 -6.34
CA LYS A 4 20.78 16.00 -6.50
C LYS A 4 20.12 15.90 -5.13
N PHE A 5 19.01 16.61 -4.95
CA PHE A 5 18.11 16.35 -3.84
C PHE A 5 17.44 15.00 -4.07
N ASN A 6 18.16 13.93 -3.77
CA ASN A 6 17.56 12.63 -3.51
C ASN A 6 16.93 12.67 -2.11
N GLY A 7 15.97 13.57 -1.88
CA GLY A 7 14.96 13.36 -0.85
C GLY A 7 13.91 12.49 -1.53
N TYR A 8 13.55 11.30 -1.08
CA TYR A 8 13.36 10.87 0.30
C TYR A 8 13.65 9.36 0.37
N ASP A 9 14.43 8.91 1.34
CA ASP A 9 14.61 7.48 1.69
C ASP A 9 13.32 6.83 2.25
N TYR A 10 12.20 7.56 2.22
CA TYR A 10 10.85 7.12 2.54
C TYR A 10 10.02 7.20 1.24
N GLY A 11 10.02 6.12 0.47
CA GLY A 11 9.51 6.19 -0.90
C GLY A 11 9.49 4.89 -1.68
N TRP A 12 9.50 3.72 -1.03
CA TRP A 12 9.35 2.43 -1.72
C TRP A 12 7.89 2.15 -2.09
N TRP A 13 7.17 3.18 -2.53
CA TRP A 13 5.81 3.13 -3.05
C TRP A 13 5.69 2.16 -4.23
N GLY A 14 6.76 1.94 -4.99
CA GLY A 14 6.79 0.90 -6.03
C GLY A 14 6.58 -0.51 -5.44
N VAL A 15 7.20 -0.82 -4.30
CA VAL A 15 7.06 -2.10 -3.60
C VAL A 15 5.68 -2.22 -2.95
N VAL A 16 5.16 -1.13 -2.38
CA VAL A 16 3.78 -1.07 -1.84
C VAL A 16 2.78 -1.37 -2.95
N ALA A 17 2.85 -0.62 -4.06
CA ALA A 17 1.95 -0.76 -5.19
C ALA A 17 2.03 -2.17 -5.79
N PHE A 18 3.24 -2.71 -5.95
CA PHE A 18 3.43 -4.08 -6.43
C PHE A 18 2.81 -5.11 -5.49
N SER A 19 3.05 -5.01 -4.18
CA SER A 19 2.52 -5.96 -3.19
C SER A 19 1.00 -5.91 -3.13
N VAL A 20 0.42 -4.70 -3.06
CA VAL A 20 -1.03 -4.50 -3.04
C VAL A 20 -1.69 -5.02 -4.32
N LEU A 21 -1.11 -4.74 -5.48
CA LEU A 21 -1.64 -5.20 -6.76
C LEU A 21 -1.56 -6.73 -6.87
N PHE A 22 -0.42 -7.30 -6.49
CA PHE A 22 -0.20 -8.75 -6.52
C PHE A 22 -1.19 -9.48 -5.61
N PHE A 23 -1.29 -9.08 -4.34
CA PHE A 23 -2.26 -9.68 -3.40
C PHE A 23 -3.71 -9.39 -3.81
N GLY A 24 -4.03 -8.19 -4.28
CA GLY A 24 -5.37 -7.83 -4.73
C GLY A 24 -5.83 -8.68 -5.92
N LEU A 25 -4.98 -8.85 -6.94
CA LEU A 25 -5.28 -9.69 -8.11
C LEU A 25 -5.40 -11.17 -7.73
N PHE A 26 -4.54 -11.66 -6.83
CA PHE A 26 -4.61 -13.03 -6.36
C PHE A 26 -5.95 -13.29 -5.67
N VAL A 27 -6.32 -12.46 -4.71
CA VAL A 27 -7.58 -12.64 -3.96
C VAL A 27 -8.79 -12.44 -4.89
N LEU A 28 -8.74 -11.52 -5.86
CA LEU A 28 -9.79 -11.42 -6.89
C LEU A 28 -9.95 -12.71 -7.71
N SER A 29 -8.84 -13.40 -8.00
CA SER A 29 -8.86 -14.64 -8.77
C SER A 29 -9.42 -15.82 -7.96
N PHE A 30 -9.17 -15.88 -6.65
CA PHE A 30 -9.66 -16.96 -5.77
C PHE A 30 -11.06 -16.71 -5.20
N LEU A 31 -11.36 -15.46 -4.84
CA LEU A 31 -12.62 -15.05 -4.21
C LEU A 31 -13.54 -14.32 -5.18
N ALA A 32 -13.40 -14.54 -6.49
CA ALA A 32 -14.17 -13.88 -7.55
C ALA A 32 -15.64 -13.64 -7.14
N PRO A 33 -15.99 -12.41 -6.69
CA PRO A 33 -17.21 -12.20 -5.92
C PRO A 33 -18.43 -12.31 -6.85
N ARG A 34 -19.30 -13.30 -6.60
CA ARG A 34 -20.48 -13.56 -7.45
C ARG A 34 -21.65 -12.66 -7.14
N ARG A 35 -21.78 -12.14 -5.92
CA ARG A 35 -22.82 -11.17 -5.54
C ARG A 35 -22.23 -9.82 -5.15
N LYS A 36 -23.00 -8.74 -5.38
CA LYS A 36 -22.64 -7.35 -5.01
C LYS A 36 -22.28 -7.15 -3.53
N VAL A 37 -22.78 -8.00 -2.63
CA VAL A 37 -22.49 -7.89 -1.19
C VAL A 37 -21.07 -8.38 -0.85
N GLU A 38 -20.54 -9.33 -1.62
CA GLU A 38 -19.21 -9.93 -1.40
C GLU A 38 -18.08 -8.96 -1.78
N TRP A 39 -18.37 -8.02 -2.70
CA TRP A 39 -17.47 -6.91 -3.05
C TRP A 39 -17.13 -6.01 -1.87
N ARG A 40 -18.05 -5.84 -0.91
CA ARG A 40 -17.85 -4.95 0.24
C ARG A 40 -16.86 -5.54 1.24
N SER A 41 -16.99 -6.84 1.54
CA SER A 41 -16.04 -7.56 2.40
C SER A 41 -14.66 -7.68 1.77
N PHE A 42 -14.61 -7.93 0.44
CA PHE A 42 -13.38 -7.98 -0.32
C PHE A 42 -12.63 -6.62 -0.32
N GLY A 43 -13.37 -5.53 -0.51
CA GLY A 43 -12.81 -4.18 -0.45
C GLY A 43 -12.24 -3.82 0.92
N ALA A 44 -12.93 -4.19 2.01
CA ALA A 44 -12.44 -3.95 3.36
C ALA A 44 -11.14 -4.71 3.66
N PHE A 45 -11.05 -5.97 3.22
CA PHE A 45 -9.83 -6.78 3.35
C PHE A 45 -8.66 -6.19 2.54
N THR A 46 -8.93 -5.77 1.31
CA THR A 46 -7.91 -5.15 0.45
C THR A 46 -7.42 -3.83 1.04
N ALA A 47 -8.33 -2.99 1.54
CA ALA A 47 -7.99 -1.72 2.19
C ALA A 47 -7.13 -1.92 3.45
N PHE A 48 -7.39 -2.96 4.24
CA PHE A 48 -6.57 -3.32 5.40
C PHE A 48 -5.13 -3.70 5.00
N ILE A 49 -4.96 -4.50 3.94
CA ILE A 49 -3.64 -4.84 3.40
C ILE A 49 -2.92 -3.57 2.91
N VAL A 50 -3.60 -2.72 2.14
CA VAL A 50 -3.01 -1.46 1.67
C VAL A 50 -2.50 -0.62 2.85
N ALA A 51 -3.30 -0.49 3.91
CA ALA A 51 -2.92 0.26 5.11
C ALA A 51 -1.63 -0.29 5.75
N LEU A 52 -1.56 -1.60 6.02
CA LEU A 52 -0.39 -2.27 6.60
C LEU A 52 0.89 -2.06 5.79
N PHE A 53 0.82 -2.28 4.48
CA PHE A 53 1.99 -2.13 3.60
C PHE A 53 2.36 -0.65 3.38
N SER A 54 1.37 0.24 3.31
CA SER A 54 1.62 1.68 3.23
C SER A 54 2.26 2.23 4.51
N GLU A 55 1.95 1.64 5.67
CA GLU A 55 2.57 1.98 6.95
C GLU A 55 4.02 1.46 7.02
N MET A 56 4.29 0.24 6.52
CA MET A 56 5.63 -0.35 6.58
C MET A 56 6.61 0.18 5.50
N PHE A 57 6.14 0.45 4.28
CA PHE A 57 7.00 0.76 3.12
C PHE A 57 6.70 2.11 2.45
N GLY A 58 5.59 2.75 2.83
CA GLY A 58 5.19 4.05 2.35
C GLY A 58 5.55 5.15 3.34
N PHE A 59 4.55 5.93 3.73
CA PHE A 59 4.72 7.04 4.66
C PHE A 59 4.14 6.64 6.02
N PRO A 60 4.97 6.55 7.09
CA PRO A 60 4.49 6.15 8.40
C PRO A 60 3.45 7.17 8.87
N LEU A 61 2.25 6.71 9.24
CA LEU A 61 1.21 7.54 9.85
C LEU A 61 1.70 8.19 11.16
N THR A 62 2.70 7.59 11.77
CA THR A 62 3.54 8.11 12.85
C THR A 62 4.71 8.93 12.27
N ILE A 63 4.41 10.08 11.66
CA ILE A 63 5.44 11.10 11.48
C ILE A 63 5.84 11.62 12.87
N TYR A 64 7.03 11.26 13.35
CA TYR A 64 7.79 12.19 14.17
C TYR A 64 8.59 13.06 13.19
N PRO A 65 8.31 14.37 13.06
CA PRO A 65 9.26 15.26 12.42
C PRO A 65 10.41 15.44 13.41
N LYS A 66 11.29 14.44 13.52
CA LYS A 66 12.55 14.63 14.21
C LYS A 66 13.50 15.23 13.18
N MET A 67 13.47 16.58 13.14
CA MET A 67 14.61 17.45 12.80
C MET A 67 15.94 16.77 13.13
N PRO A 68 16.93 16.82 12.23
CA PRO A 68 17.53 18.07 11.75
C PRO A 68 17.42 18.36 10.24
#